data_AF-A0A131Y9R0-F1
#
_entry.id   AF-A0A131Y9R0-F1
#
_cell.length_a   1.000
_cell.length_b   1.000
_cell.length_c   1.000
_cell.angle_alpha   90.00
_cell.angle_beta   90.00
_cell.angle_gamma   90.00
#
_symmetry.space_group_name_H-M   'P 1'
#
loop_
_entity.id
_entity.type
_entity.pdbx_description
1 polymer ?
#
loop_
_entity_poly.entity_id
_entity_poly.type
_entity_poly.pdbx_seq_one_letter_code
_entity_poly.pdbx_strand_id
1 'polypeptide(L)' 'PGMPGPGPCKAAFPRYKCVRGRCLEYIYGGCGRDGGGYRTMAQCERRCNGSRFPFPRPPTNPHERTLVAN' A
#
# COMPACT_ATOMS: atom_id res chain seq x y z
N PRO A 1 -21.73 -18.67 -0.67
CA PRO A 1 -22.34 -17.57 0.11
C PRO A 1 -21.54 -17.28 1.39
N GLY A 2 -20.92 -16.10 1.46
CA GLY A 2 -20.22 -15.58 2.64
C GLY A 2 -19.42 -14.34 2.22
N MET A 3 -19.46 -13.19 2.88
CA MET A 3 -20.19 -12.68 4.04
C MET A 3 -20.36 -11.17 3.80
N PRO A 4 -21.56 -10.57 3.92
CA PRO A 4 -21.71 -9.12 3.99
C PRO A 4 -21.39 -8.64 5.41
N GLY A 5 -20.16 -8.17 5.63
CA GLY A 5 -19.73 -7.58 6.90
C GLY A 5 -18.28 -7.08 6.85
N PRO A 6 -17.86 -6.19 7.78
CA PRO A 6 -16.43 -5.91 7.97
C PRO A 6 -15.68 -7.23 8.09
N GLY A 7 -14.51 -7.34 7.45
CA GLY A 7 -13.80 -8.60 7.23
C GLY A 7 -13.68 -9.47 8.49
N PRO A 8 -13.34 -10.77 8.37
CA PRO A 8 -13.50 -11.77 9.43
C PRO A 8 -12.81 -11.42 10.76
N CYS A 9 -11.93 -10.43 10.78
CA CYS A 9 -11.26 -9.96 11.97
C CYS A 9 -11.72 -8.56 12.36
N LYS A 10 -12.04 -8.44 13.65
CA LYS A 10 -12.66 -7.27 14.29
C LYS A 10 -11.69 -6.49 15.16
N ALA A 11 -10.39 -6.67 14.99
CA ALA A 11 -9.39 -5.91 15.73
C ALA A 11 -9.15 -4.55 15.07
N ALA A 12 -8.69 -3.57 15.85
CA ALA A 12 -8.37 -2.24 15.35
C ALA A 12 -6.88 -1.97 15.55
N PHE A 13 -6.06 -2.39 14.58
CA PHE A 13 -4.63 -2.11 14.61
C PHE A 13 -4.32 -0.91 13.71
N PRO A 14 -3.71 0.17 14.25
CA PRO A 14 -3.25 1.27 13.42
C PRO A 14 -2.15 0.77 12.49
N ARG A 15 -2.30 1.05 11.20
CA ARG A 15 -1.35 0.68 10.16
C ARG A 15 -1.20 1.78 9.13
N TYR A 16 -0.08 1.74 8.42
CA TYR A 16 0.30 2.76 7.45
C TYR A 16 0.49 2.12 6.07
N LYS A 17 -0.02 2.79 5.03
CA LYS A 17 0.17 2.38 3.63
C LYS A 17 0.65 3.57 2.79
N CYS A 18 1.52 3.29 1.83
CA CYS A 18 1.96 4.30 0.86
C CYS A 18 0.92 4.43 -0.24
N VAL A 19 0.31 5.61 -0.36
CA VAL A 19 -0.69 5.95 -1.38
C VAL A 19 -0.22 7.22 -2.09
N ARG A 20 0.08 7.10 -3.39
CA ARG A 20 0.53 8.23 -4.23
C ARG A 20 1.73 8.99 -3.63
N GLY A 21 2.73 8.27 -3.13
CA GLY A 21 3.93 8.85 -2.53
C GLY A 21 3.72 9.48 -1.15
N ARG A 22 2.55 9.26 -0.51
CA ARG A 22 2.27 9.70 0.86
C ARG A 22 1.86 8.54 1.74
N CYS A 23 2.28 8.56 2.99
CA CYS A 23 1.86 7.58 3.98
C CYS A 23 0.52 7.96 4.58
N LEU A 24 -0.45 7.06 4.46
CA LEU A 24 -1.77 7.21 5.05
C LEU A 24 -1.96 6.17 6.15
N GLU A 25 -2.44 6.64 7.29
CA GLU A 25 -2.88 5.77 8.39
C GLU A 25 -4.27 5.19 8.08
N TYR A 26 -4.47 3.94 8.45
CA TYR A 26 -5.75 3.26 8.40
C TYR A 26 -5.84 2.18 9.48
N ILE A 27 -7.07 1.75 9.78
CA ILE A 27 -7.32 0.67 10.74
C ILE A 27 -7.32 -0.68 10.02
N TYR A 28 -6.43 -1.58 10.45
CA TYR A 28 -6.36 -2.95 9.99
C TYR A 28 -7.09 -3.90 10.94
N GLY A 29 -7.98 -4.71 10.36
CA GLY A 29 -8.84 -5.67 11.06
C GLY A 29 -8.13 -6.77 11.84
N GLY A 30 -6.82 -6.97 11.63
CA GLY A 30 -6.03 -8.01 12.31
C GLY A 30 -5.89 -9.32 11.53
N CYS A 31 -6.49 -9.46 10.35
CA CYS A 31 -6.19 -10.55 9.44
C CYS A 31 -6.25 -10.16 7.96
N GLY A 32 -5.55 -10.95 7.16
CA GLY A 32 -5.21 -10.67 5.77
C GLY A 32 -3.74 -11.02 5.55
N ARG A 33 -3.43 -11.71 4.45
CA ARG A 33 -2.08 -12.24 4.16
C ARG A 33 -0.97 -11.18 4.21
N ASP A 34 -1.28 -9.95 3.80
CA ASP A 34 -0.32 -8.84 3.75
C ASP A 34 -0.19 -8.08 5.08
N GLY A 35 -0.83 -8.57 6.15
CA GLY A 35 -0.69 -8.02 7.50
C GLY A 35 -1.18 -6.58 7.65
N GLY A 36 -1.81 -5.99 6.63
CA GLY A 36 -2.31 -4.62 6.68
C GLY A 36 -1.24 -3.54 6.56
N GLY A 37 -0.11 -3.78 5.89
CA GLY A 37 0.88 -2.73 5.64
C GLY A 37 1.82 -2.44 6.83
N TYR A 38 2.45 -1.27 6.82
CA TYR A 38 3.52 -0.90 7.76
C TYR A 38 3.00 -0.67 9.17
N ARG A 39 3.81 -1.03 10.17
CA ARG A 39 3.45 -0.88 11.59
C ARG A 39 3.70 0.53 12.13
N THR A 40 4.53 1.32 11.46
CA THR A 40 4.90 2.67 11.90
C THR A 40 4.95 3.64 10.74
N MET A 41 4.61 4.90 11.02
CA MET A 41 4.69 6.02 10.07
C MET A 41 6.10 6.11 9.48
N ALA A 42 7.15 6.08 10.32
CA ALA A 42 8.54 6.17 9.87
C ALA A 42 8.98 5.00 8.96
N GLN A 43 8.45 3.79 9.16
CA GLN A 43 8.72 2.66 8.25
C GLN A 43 8.04 2.89 6.90
N CYS A 44 6.79 3.37 6.93
CA CYS A 44 6.08 3.75 5.72
C CYS A 44 6.83 4.87 4.99
N GLU A 45 7.20 5.96 5.67
CA GLU A 45 7.84 7.13 5.06
C GLU A 45 9.21 6.80 4.50
N ARG A 46 10.04 6.02 5.20
CA ARG A 46 11.32 5.55 4.66
C ARG A 46 11.16 4.82 3.33
N ARG A 47 10.13 3.98 3.21
CA ARG A 47 9.87 3.23 1.97
C ARG A 47 9.13 4.06 0.91
N CYS A 48 8.19 4.89 1.32
CA CYS A 48 7.32 5.70 0.47
C CYS A 48 8.03 6.93 -0.09
N ASN A 49 8.86 7.59 0.71
CA ASN A 49 9.66 8.76 0.34
C ASN A 49 11.02 8.36 -0.28
N GLY A 50 11.55 7.19 0.09
CA GLY A 50 12.65 6.53 -0.64
C GLY A 50 12.23 6.08 -2.05
N SER A 51 10.92 6.01 -2.29
CA SER A 51 10.32 5.97 -3.62
C SER A 51 9.97 7.40 -4.06
N ARG A 52 10.95 8.33 -4.08
CA ARG A 52 10.94 9.33 -5.15
C ARG A 52 11.00 8.50 -6.41
N PHE A 53 9.84 8.20 -6.98
CA PHE A 53 9.75 7.58 -8.29
C PHE A 53 10.34 8.59 -9.28
N PRO A 54 11.51 8.35 -9.91
CA PRO A 54 11.70 8.83 -11.27
C PRO A 54 10.95 7.93 -12.27
N PHE A 55 10.18 6.93 -11.81
CA PHE A 55 9.42 6.07 -12.71
C PHE A 55 8.01 6.62 -12.93
N PRO A 56 7.61 6.92 -14.18
CA PRO A 56 6.20 7.10 -14.50
C PRO A 56 5.45 5.84 -14.04
N ARG A 57 4.19 6.03 -13.64
CA ARG A 57 3.29 4.96 -13.14
C ARG A 57 3.56 3.66 -13.90
N PRO A 58 3.67 2.49 -13.24
CA PRO A 58 3.59 1.24 -13.97
C PRO A 58 2.27 1.31 -14.74
N PRO A 59 2.33 1.23 -16.06
CA PRO A 59 1.12 1.31 -16.83
C PRO A 59 0.22 0.16 -16.44
N THR A 60 -1.04 0.47 -16.25
CA THR A 60 -2.09 -0.53 -15.99
C THR A 60 -2.27 -1.48 -17.17
N ASN A 61 -1.62 -1.20 -18.30
CA ASN A 61 -1.63 -2.00 -19.50
C ASN A 61 -0.39 -2.91 -19.56
N PRO A 62 -0.55 -4.24 -19.64
CA PRO A 62 0.57 -5.19 -19.65
C PRO A 62 1.46 -5.16 -20.91
N HIS A 63 1.26 -4.21 -21.83
CA HIS A 63 1.92 -4.16 -23.14
C HIS A 63 2.91 -3.02 -23.36
N GLU A 64 2.96 -1.99 -22.52
CA GLU A 64 3.89 -0.87 -22.74
C GLU A 64 5.17 -1.10 -21.92
N ARG A 65 6.13 -1.77 -22.57
CA ARG A 65 7.48 -1.97 -22.06
C ARG A 65 8.34 -0.80 -22.48
N THR A 66 8.55 0.13 -21.54
CA THR A 66 9.65 1.09 -21.38
C THR A 66 10.29 1.69 -22.64
N LEU A 67 10.21 3.01 -22.80
CA LEU A 67 11.35 3.82 -23.26
C LEU A 67 11.36 5.16 -22.53
N VAL A 68 12.09 5.25 -21.41
CA VAL A 68 12.75 6.51 -21.05
C VAL A 68 14.18 6.18 -20.64
N ALA A 69 15.09 6.41 -21.59
CA ALA A 69 16.51 6.61 -21.38
C ALA A 69 16.93 7.63 -22.45
N ASN A 70 17.67 8.66 -21.99
CA ASN A 70 18.07 9.86 -22.74
C ASN A 70 18.47 9.63 -24.20
#